data_AF-A0A839Z9N7-F1
#
_entry.id   AF-A0A839Z9N7-F1
#
_cell.length_a   1.000
_cell.length_b   1.000
_cell.length_c   1.000
_cell.angle_alpha   90.00
_cell.angle_beta   90.00
_cell.angle_gamma   90.00
#
_symmetry.space_group_name_H-M   'P 1'
#
loop_
_entity.id
_entity.type
_entity.pdbx_description
1 polymer ?
#
loop_
_entity_poly.entity_id
_entity_poly.type
_entity_poly.pdbx_seq_one_letter_code
_entity_poly.pdbx_strand_id
1 'polypeptide(L)'
;MAHSSGSLISQGAPSSLAVVVPALVIVAVIASAVVAPWFVVEVSRGDFTLVTLFLGGGAAWLTGRSVAGTWRSYRQALIYALLLGCVVRFFHFALFLGTLLSWHYFLTDTAFLIAVATLGFRSERARQMATRYGWIYRQSGPFGWVEGGPAESLGTRA
;
A
#
# COMPACT_ATOMS: atom_id res chain seq x y z
N MET A 1 -16.14 -11.18 24.89
CA MET A 1 -15.63 -10.44 23.71
C MET A 1 -14.25 -9.96 24.06
N ALA A 2 -13.20 -10.65 23.61
CA ALA A 2 -11.83 -10.24 23.90
C ALA A 2 -11.53 -8.96 23.08
N HIS A 3 -11.22 -7.86 23.75
CA HIS A 3 -10.72 -6.66 23.08
C HIS A 3 -9.34 -6.98 22.51
N SER A 4 -9.25 -7.19 21.20
CA SER A 4 -7.97 -7.34 20.48
C SER A 4 -7.24 -5.99 20.44
N SER A 5 -6.45 -5.72 21.48
CA SER A 5 -5.58 -4.53 21.64
C SER A 5 -4.34 -4.58 20.71
N GLY A 6 -4.56 -4.87 19.42
CA GLY A 6 -3.52 -4.81 18.40
C GLY A 6 -3.55 -3.46 17.67
N SER A 7 -2.39 -2.98 17.21
CA SER A 7 -2.33 -1.91 16.22
C SER A 7 -3.21 -2.23 14.99
N LEU A 8 -3.69 -1.22 14.27
CA LEU A 8 -4.51 -1.40 13.05
C LEU A 8 -3.82 -2.26 11.96
N ILE A 9 -2.52 -2.46 12.06
CA ILE A 9 -1.70 -3.30 11.17
C ILE A 9 -1.54 -4.73 11.71
N SER A 10 -1.57 -4.93 13.02
CA SER A 10 -1.50 -6.27 13.62
C SER A 10 -2.84 -6.99 13.58
N GLN A 11 -3.96 -6.26 13.41
CA GLN A 11 -5.23 -6.89 13.07
C GLN A 11 -5.14 -7.40 11.63
N GLY A 12 -5.07 -8.73 11.49
CA GLY A 12 -5.05 -9.40 10.18
C GLY A 12 -6.35 -9.23 9.38
N ALA A 13 -7.40 -8.64 9.95
CA ALA A 13 -8.69 -8.52 9.30
C ALA A 13 -8.60 -7.87 7.90
N PRO A 14 -9.24 -8.47 6.88
CA PRO A 14 -9.24 -7.94 5.52
C PRO A 14 -9.92 -6.56 5.42
N SER A 15 -10.81 -6.23 6.36
CA SER A 15 -11.48 -4.93 6.50
C SER A 15 -10.75 -3.91 7.40
N SER A 16 -9.53 -4.23 7.85
CA SER A 16 -8.79 -3.31 8.71
C SER A 16 -8.51 -1.97 8.01
N LEU A 17 -8.41 -0.89 8.80
CA LEU A 17 -8.17 0.46 8.29
C LEU A 17 -6.90 0.55 7.43
N ALA A 18 -5.90 -0.31 7.68
CA ALA A 18 -4.68 -0.38 6.90
C ALA A 18 -4.85 -1.02 5.50
N VAL A 19 -6.04 -1.51 5.14
CA VAL A 19 -6.43 -1.87 3.75
C VAL A 19 -7.36 -0.82 3.18
N VAL A 20 -8.39 -0.43 3.95
CA VAL A 20 -9.45 0.48 3.48
C VAL A 20 -8.90 1.87 3.20
N VAL A 21 -8.11 2.45 4.11
CA VAL A 21 -7.58 3.82 3.93
C VAL A 21 -6.66 3.89 2.70
N PRO A 22 -5.66 3.00 2.51
CA PRO A 22 -4.87 3.00 1.28
C PRO A 22 -5.69 2.79 0.01
N ALA A 23 -6.67 1.88 0.03
CA ALA A 23 -7.52 1.64 -1.13
C ALA A 23 -8.35 2.89 -1.49
N LEU A 24 -8.92 3.57 -0.50
CA LEU A 24 -9.66 4.82 -0.70
C LEU A 24 -8.75 5.93 -1.24
N VAL A 25 -7.52 6.05 -0.75
CA VAL A 25 -6.55 7.02 -1.27
C VAL A 25 -6.23 6.74 -2.74
N ILE A 26 -5.97 5.48 -3.10
CA ILE A 26 -5.71 5.09 -4.50
C ILE A 26 -6.90 5.42 -5.39
N VAL A 27 -8.12 5.05 -4.96
CA VAL A 27 -9.34 5.32 -5.72
C VAL A 27 -9.57 6.82 -5.86
N ALA A 28 -9.39 7.60 -4.79
CA ALA A 28 -9.55 9.05 -4.82
C ALA A 28 -8.54 9.70 -5.78
N VAL A 29 -7.28 9.27 -5.76
CA VAL A 29 -6.24 9.78 -6.67
C VAL A 29 -6.57 9.43 -8.12
N ILE A 30 -6.92 8.17 -8.41
CA ILE A 30 -7.28 7.75 -9.78
C ILE A 30 -8.54 8.48 -10.27
N ALA A 31 -9.58 8.58 -9.44
CA ALA A 31 -10.80 9.28 -9.78
C ALA A 31 -10.54 10.78 -10.01
N SER A 32 -9.73 11.41 -9.17
CA SER A 32 -9.36 12.82 -9.32
C SER A 32 -8.58 13.08 -10.61
N ALA A 33 -7.70 12.17 -11.03
CA ALA A 33 -6.99 12.30 -12.31
C ALA A 33 -7.94 12.36 -13.52
N VAL A 34 -9.16 11.81 -13.41
CA VAL A 34 -10.19 11.83 -14.47
C VAL A 34 -11.17 13.00 -14.30
N VAL A 35 -11.69 13.20 -13.09
CA VAL A 35 -12.79 14.15 -12.83
C VAL A 35 -12.29 15.56 -12.52
N ALA A 36 -11.16 15.68 -11.82
CA ALA A 36 -10.64 16.93 -11.29
C ALA A 36 -9.10 16.94 -11.39
N PRO A 37 -8.55 16.98 -12.63
CA PRO A 37 -7.13 16.70 -12.86
C PRO A 37 -6.19 17.69 -12.17
N TRP A 38 -6.62 18.92 -11.90
CA TRP A 38 -5.81 19.95 -11.22
C TRP A 38 -5.32 19.55 -9.82
N PHE A 39 -5.92 18.53 -9.18
CA PHE A 39 -5.44 18.03 -7.89
C PHE A 39 -4.19 17.16 -8.00
N VAL A 40 -3.93 16.56 -9.15
CA VAL A 40 -2.97 15.45 -9.27
C VAL A 40 -2.09 15.56 -10.52
N VAL A 41 -2.64 16.11 -11.59
CA VAL A 41 -2.00 16.27 -12.89
C VAL A 41 -1.50 17.70 -13.04
N GLU A 42 -0.19 17.83 -13.21
CA GLU A 42 0.47 19.13 -13.36
C GLU A 42 0.68 19.52 -14.82
N VAL A 43 1.42 18.69 -15.57
CA VAL A 43 1.81 18.99 -16.96
C VAL A 43 0.84 18.32 -17.93
N SER A 44 0.69 17.00 -17.83
CA SER A 44 -0.17 16.23 -18.71
C SER A 44 -0.67 14.95 -18.03
N ARG A 45 -1.78 14.40 -18.51
CA ARG A 45 -2.27 13.11 -18.02
C ARG A 45 -1.32 11.96 -18.35
N GLY A 46 -0.50 12.12 -19.40
CA GLY A 46 0.45 11.12 -19.86
C GLY A 46 1.62 10.93 -18.89
N ASP A 47 2.25 12.03 -18.44
CA ASP A 47 3.33 11.95 -17.45
C ASP A 47 2.82 11.38 -16.13
N PHE A 48 1.67 11.83 -15.64
CA PHE A 48 1.09 11.26 -14.42
C PHE A 48 0.83 9.75 -14.54
N THR A 49 0.27 9.31 -15.67
CA THR A 49 -0.04 7.89 -15.90
C THR A 49 1.24 7.05 -16.02
N LEU A 50 2.24 7.53 -16.75
CA LEU A 50 3.47 6.80 -16.95
C LEU A 50 4.35 6.80 -15.69
N VAL A 51 4.63 7.99 -15.15
CA VAL A 51 5.61 8.20 -14.08
C VAL A 51 5.01 7.87 -12.72
N THR A 52 3.82 8.37 -12.38
CA THR A 52 3.26 8.15 -11.04
C THR A 52 2.53 6.82 -10.95
N LEU A 53 1.59 6.54 -11.85
CA LEU A 53 0.77 5.32 -11.79
C LEU A 53 1.58 4.06 -12.11
N PHE A 54 2.29 4.05 -13.24
CA PHE A 54 3.04 2.86 -13.67
C PHE A 54 4.39 2.71 -12.97
N LEU A 55 5.32 3.65 -13.20
CA LEU A 55 6.69 3.53 -12.66
C LEU A 55 6.69 3.67 -11.14
N GLY A 56 6.09 4.75 -10.63
CA GLY A 56 5.97 5.04 -9.21
C GLY A 56 5.16 3.99 -8.47
N GLY A 57 3.94 3.72 -8.92
CA GLY A 57 3.06 2.72 -8.31
C GLY A 57 3.66 1.31 -8.34
N GLY A 58 4.25 0.91 -9.46
CA GLY A 58 4.97 -0.37 -9.57
C GLY A 58 6.14 -0.47 -8.60
N ALA A 59 6.99 0.56 -8.54
CA ALA A 59 8.12 0.62 -7.60
C ALA A 59 7.65 0.65 -6.14
N ALA A 60 6.56 1.36 -5.83
CA ALA A 60 5.98 1.43 -4.49
C ALA A 60 5.46 0.06 -4.05
N TRP A 61 4.74 -0.65 -4.91
CA TRP A 61 4.23 -1.99 -4.65
C TRP A 61 5.37 -2.98 -4.36
N LEU A 62 6.42 -2.95 -5.20
CA LEU A 62 7.60 -3.80 -5.04
C LEU A 62 8.37 -3.48 -3.77
N THR A 63 8.54 -2.20 -3.45
CA THR A 63 9.15 -1.71 -2.21
C THR A 63 8.38 -2.20 -0.98
N GLY A 64 7.05 -2.05 -0.97
CA GLY A 64 6.21 -2.53 0.12
C GLY A 64 6.38 -4.04 0.36
N ARG A 65 6.33 -4.82 -0.72
CA ARG A 65 6.55 -6.28 -0.65
C ARG A 65 7.96 -6.65 -0.19
N SER A 66 9.00 -5.98 -0.67
CA SER A 66 10.38 -6.33 -0.31
C SER A 66 10.68 -6.05 1.17
N VAL A 67 10.16 -4.95 1.72
CA VAL A 67 10.27 -4.62 3.14
C VAL A 67 9.53 -5.65 3.99
N ALA A 68 8.28 -5.97 3.65
CA ALA A 68 7.55 -7.03 4.35
C ALA A 68 8.27 -8.39 4.24
N GLY A 69 8.83 -8.71 3.08
CA GLY A 69 9.58 -9.93 2.77
C GLY A 69 10.70 -10.25 3.76
N THR A 70 11.33 -9.21 4.31
CA THR A 70 12.45 -9.29 5.25
C THR A 70 12.03 -9.13 6.72
N TRP A 71 10.73 -9.24 7.01
CA TRP A 71 10.14 -9.03 8.34
C TRP A 71 10.37 -7.64 8.93
N ARG A 72 10.79 -6.68 8.10
CA ARG A 72 11.09 -5.31 8.51
C ARG A 72 9.84 -4.55 8.94
N SER A 73 10.07 -3.45 9.66
CA SER A 73 9.00 -2.64 10.23
C SER A 73 8.27 -1.84 9.15
N TYR A 74 6.96 -1.65 9.33
CA TYR A 74 6.14 -0.84 8.42
C TYR A 74 6.66 0.59 8.25
N ARG A 75 7.28 1.16 9.30
CA ARG A 75 7.90 2.49 9.24
C ARG A 75 8.96 2.59 8.14
N GLN A 76 9.71 1.52 7.89
CA GLN A 76 10.71 1.52 6.81
C GLN A 76 10.07 1.54 5.43
N ALA A 77 8.92 0.88 5.24
CA ALA A 77 8.17 0.98 3.99
C ALA A 77 7.66 2.41 3.75
N LEU A 78 7.18 3.09 4.81
CA LEU A 78 6.76 4.50 4.72
C LEU A 78 7.91 5.44 4.36
N ILE A 79 9.06 5.28 5.00
CA ILE A 79 10.25 6.10 4.71
C ILE A 79 10.69 5.88 3.25
N TYR A 80 10.71 4.63 2.78
CA TYR A 80 11.08 4.34 1.40
C TYR A 80 10.05 4.85 0.38
N ALA A 81 8.76 4.81 0.70
CA ALA A 81 7.72 5.40 -0.14
C ALA A 81 7.84 6.94 -0.20
N LEU A 82 8.21 7.59 0.90
CA LEU A 82 8.49 9.03 0.92
C LEU A 82 9.69 9.39 0.03
N LEU A 83 10.80 8.65 0.15
CA LEU A 83 11.96 8.83 -0.73
C LEU A 83 11.61 8.56 -2.19
N LEU A 84 10.77 7.57 -2.46
CA LEU A 84 10.27 7.28 -3.80
C LEU A 84 9.42 8.43 -4.35
N GLY A 85 8.63 9.11 -3.51
CA GLY A 85 7.92 10.34 -3.87
C GLY A 85 8.86 11.45 -4.33
N CYS A 86 10.01 11.62 -3.67
CA CYS A 86 11.04 12.57 -4.12
C CYS A 86 11.60 12.18 -5.51
N VAL A 87 11.82 10.89 -5.77
CA VAL A 87 12.31 10.40 -7.07
C VAL A 87 11.28 10.60 -8.18
N VAL A 88 10.01 10.26 -7.93
CA VAL A 88 8.91 10.47 -8.88
C VAL A 88 8.77 11.96 -9.22
N ARG A 89 8.87 12.83 -8.20
CA ARG A 89 8.84 14.29 -8.40
C ARG A 89 10.02 14.79 -9.22
N PHE A 90 11.21 14.25 -8.99
CA PHE A 90 12.37 14.55 -9.82
C PHE A 90 12.16 14.14 -11.28
N PHE A 91 11.52 13.00 -11.56
CA PHE A 91 11.20 12.58 -12.94
C PHE A 91 10.19 13.51 -13.63
N HIS A 92 9.16 13.97 -12.92
CA HIS A 92 8.22 14.97 -13.44
C HIS A 92 8.93 16.26 -13.84
N PHE A 93 9.85 16.74 -13.02
CA PHE A 93 10.68 17.90 -13.36
C PHE A 93 11.63 17.63 -14.54
N ALA A 94 12.40 16.55 -14.48
CA ALA A 94 13.49 16.30 -15.42
C ALA A 94 13.02 15.90 -16.83
N LEU A 95 11.91 15.17 -16.93
CA LEU A 95 11.42 14.64 -18.22
C LEU A 95 10.33 15.51 -18.84
N PHE A 96 9.51 16.16 -18.01
CA PHE A 96 8.31 16.87 -18.48
C PHE A 96 8.29 18.35 -18.12
N LEU A 97 9.41 18.89 -17.61
CA LEU A 97 9.56 20.30 -17.23
C LEU A 97 8.50 20.75 -16.20
N GLY A 98 7.99 19.83 -15.37
CA GLY A 98 7.10 20.16 -14.26
C GLY A 98 7.80 20.96 -13.16
N THR A 99 7.07 21.45 -12.17
CA THR A 99 7.69 22.16 -11.04
C THR A 99 8.35 21.18 -10.06
N LEU A 100 9.63 21.41 -9.75
CA LEU A 100 10.40 20.53 -8.87
C LEU A 100 9.84 20.53 -7.44
N LEU A 101 9.51 21.70 -6.90
CA LEU A 101 9.10 21.88 -5.50
C LEU A 101 7.68 22.45 -5.40
N SER A 102 6.69 21.69 -5.88
CA SER A 102 5.28 21.94 -5.57
C SER A 102 4.84 21.07 -4.40
N TRP A 103 4.55 21.70 -3.27
CA TRP A 103 4.10 21.02 -2.05
C TRP A 103 2.79 20.25 -2.25
N HIS A 104 1.88 20.79 -3.07
CA HIS A 104 0.60 20.16 -3.36
C HIS A 104 0.79 18.84 -4.11
N TYR A 105 1.47 18.86 -5.26
CA TYR A 105 1.66 17.68 -6.10
C TYR A 105 2.61 16.65 -5.47
N PHE A 106 3.60 17.11 -4.69
CA PHE A 106 4.44 16.23 -3.91
C PHE A 106 3.62 15.41 -2.89
N LEU A 107 2.70 16.07 -2.17
CA LEU A 107 1.85 15.40 -1.20
C LEU A 107 0.93 14.38 -1.83
N THR A 108 0.29 14.71 -2.95
CA THR A 108 -0.66 13.81 -3.62
C THR A 108 0.02 12.58 -4.20
N ASP A 109 1.16 12.77 -4.87
CA ASP A 109 1.96 11.65 -5.38
C ASP A 109 2.49 10.78 -4.25
N THR A 110 3.05 11.40 -3.22
CA THR A 110 3.60 10.65 -2.08
C THR A 110 2.51 9.89 -1.33
N ALA A 111 1.32 10.48 -1.15
CA ALA A 111 0.19 9.80 -0.54
C ALA A 111 -0.26 8.58 -1.37
N PHE A 112 -0.30 8.71 -2.69
CA PHE A 112 -0.58 7.60 -3.60
C PHE A 112 0.48 6.49 -3.46
N LEU A 113 1.77 6.82 -3.50
CA LEU A 113 2.86 5.86 -3.39
C LEU A 113 2.88 5.17 -2.03
N ILE A 114 2.64 5.90 -0.94
CA ILE A 114 2.48 5.33 0.40
C ILE A 114 1.34 4.33 0.40
N ALA A 115 0.18 4.69 -0.14
CA ALA A 115 -0.97 3.80 -0.18
C ALA A 115 -0.67 2.50 -0.94
N VAL A 116 -0.04 2.59 -2.11
CA VAL A 116 0.35 1.41 -2.91
C VAL A 116 1.40 0.57 -2.18
N ALA A 117 2.41 1.20 -1.57
CA ALA A 117 3.43 0.50 -0.78
C ALA A 117 2.82 -0.21 0.44
N THR A 118 1.83 0.39 1.10
CA THR A 118 1.12 -0.22 2.22
C THR A 118 0.35 -1.46 1.80
N LEU A 119 -0.36 -1.42 0.67
CA LEU A 119 -1.06 -2.60 0.13
C LEU A 119 -0.06 -3.68 -0.28
N GLY A 120 1.05 -3.32 -0.91
CA GLY A 120 2.15 -4.23 -1.23
C GLY A 120 2.68 -4.91 0.04
N PHE A 121 3.00 -4.14 1.07
CA PHE A 121 3.47 -4.63 2.37
C PHE A 121 2.46 -5.59 3.00
N ARG A 122 1.16 -5.24 3.02
CA ARG A 122 0.11 -6.08 3.58
C ARG A 122 -0.08 -7.38 2.81
N SER A 123 0.02 -7.36 1.50
CA SER A 123 -0.14 -8.57 0.68
C SER A 123 0.93 -9.61 1.01
N GLU A 124 2.17 -9.15 1.19
CA GLU A 124 3.28 -10.00 1.59
C GLU A 124 3.12 -10.50 3.03
N ARG A 125 2.72 -9.62 3.96
CA ARG A 125 2.45 -10.03 5.36
C ARG A 125 1.37 -11.10 5.45
N ALA A 126 0.27 -10.94 4.72
CA ALA A 126 -0.80 -11.93 4.68
C ALA A 126 -0.30 -13.31 4.20
N ARG A 127 0.50 -13.32 3.13
CA ARG A 127 1.13 -14.55 2.63
C ARG A 127 2.08 -15.17 3.66
N GLN A 128 2.93 -14.35 4.28
CA GLN A 128 3.86 -14.80 5.31
C GLN A 128 3.15 -15.42 6.52
N MET A 129 2.08 -14.81 7.01
CA MET A 129 1.30 -15.35 8.13
C MET A 129 0.73 -16.72 7.79
N ALA A 130 0.15 -16.88 6.60
CA ALA A 130 -0.43 -18.15 6.19
C ALA A 130 0.60 -19.25 5.90
N THR A 131 1.76 -18.91 5.33
CA THR A 131 2.80 -19.90 4.99
C THR A 131 3.68 -20.24 6.19
N ARG A 132 4.15 -19.24 6.95
CA ARG A 132 5.10 -19.43 8.06
C ARG A 132 4.42 -19.69 9.39
N TYR A 133 3.19 -19.23 9.59
CA TYR A 133 2.42 -19.43 10.82
C TYR A 133 1.09 -20.13 10.54
N GLY A 134 1.05 -20.96 9.50
CA GLY A 134 -0.16 -21.64 9.01
C GLY A 134 -0.87 -22.53 10.04
N TRP A 135 -0.18 -22.89 11.13
CA TRP A 135 -0.78 -23.66 12.23
C TRP A 135 -1.64 -22.81 13.18
N ILE A 136 -1.51 -21.47 13.18
CA ILE A 136 -2.36 -20.54 13.95
C ILE A 136 -3.22 -19.70 13.00
N TYR A 137 -2.65 -19.27 11.88
CA TYR A 137 -3.26 -18.29 11.01
C TYR A 137 -3.55 -18.86 9.61
N ARG A 138 -4.64 -18.40 9.02
CA ARG A 138 -5.02 -18.66 7.62
C ARG A 138 -5.16 -17.35 6.88
N GLN A 139 -4.78 -17.34 5.60
CA GLN A 139 -4.99 -16.19 4.73
C GLN A 139 -6.49 -15.90 4.55
N SER A 140 -6.88 -14.64 4.70
CA SER A 140 -8.25 -14.15 4.47
C SER A 140 -8.18 -13.02 3.44
N GLY A 141 -8.30 -13.41 2.16
CA GLY A 141 -8.13 -12.51 1.02
C GLY A 141 -6.68 -12.09 0.74
N PRO A 142 -6.45 -11.18 -0.23
CA PRO A 142 -5.11 -10.82 -0.66
C PRO A 142 -4.32 -9.99 0.37
N PHE A 143 -4.99 -9.32 1.31
CA PHE A 143 -4.36 -8.36 2.25
C PHE A 143 -4.61 -8.67 3.73
N GLY A 144 -5.21 -9.81 4.04
CA GLY A 144 -5.63 -10.17 5.38
C GLY A 144 -5.33 -11.62 5.77
N TRP A 145 -5.41 -11.88 7.06
CA TRP A 145 -5.30 -13.19 7.69
C TRP A 145 -6.20 -13.23 8.92
N VAL A 146 -6.66 -14.42 9.28
CA VAL A 146 -7.49 -14.68 10.46
C VAL A 146 -6.86 -15.81 11.26
N GLU A 147 -7.14 -15.87 12.55
CA GLU A 147 -6.89 -17.07 13.35
C GLU A 147 -7.79 -18.20 12.81
N GLY A 148 -7.23 -19.41 12.67
CA GLY A 148 -7.94 -20.52 12.04
C GLY A 148 -7.03 -21.61 11.50
N GLY A 149 -6.11 -22.08 12.35
CA GLY A 149 -5.21 -23.19 12.04
C GLY A 149 -5.94 -24.51 11.73
N PRO A 150 -5.25 -25.53 11.22
CA PRO A 150 -5.86 -26.82 10.82
C PRO A 150 -6.70 -27.49 11.92
N ALA A 151 -6.37 -27.27 13.19
CA ALA A 151 -7.00 -27.92 14.34
C ALA A 151 -8.47 -27.49 14.58
N GLU A 152 -8.85 -26.25 14.27
CA GLU A 152 -10.23 -25.77 14.49
C GLU A 152 -11.22 -26.44 13.51
N SER A 153 -10.74 -26.83 12.32
CA SER A 153 -11.55 -27.55 11.33
C SER A 153 -11.87 -29.01 11.70
N LEU A 154 -11.14 -29.58 12.66
CA LEU A 154 -11.33 -30.96 13.13
C LEU A 154 -12.33 -31.05 14.32
N GLY A 155 -12.66 -29.94 14.97
CA GLY A 155 -13.53 -29.91 16.16
C GLY A 155 -15.02 -29.69 15.89
N THR A 156 -15.44 -29.44 14.65
CA THR A 156 -16.83 -29.08 14.30
C THR A 156 -17.61 -30.25 13.64
N ARG A 157 -17.16 -31.49 13.81
CA ARG A 157 -17.82 -32.71 13.26
C ARG A 157 -18.04 -33.78 14.33
N ALA A 158 -18.68 -33.42 15.44
CA ALA A 158 -19.21 -34.38 16.42
C ALA A 158 -20.69 -34.09 16.69
#